data_AF-A0A1S2HJP6-F1
#
_entry.id   AF-A0A1S2HJP6-F1
#
_cell.length_a   1.000
_cell.length_b   1.000
_cell.length_c   1.000
_cell.angle_alpha   90.00
_cell.angle_beta   90.00
_cell.angle_gamma   90.00
#
_symmetry.space_group_name_H-M   'P 1'
#
loop_
_entity.id
_entity.type
_entity.pdbx_description
1 polymer ?
#
loop_
_entity_poly.entity_id
_entity_poly.type
_entity_poly.pdbx_seq_one_letter_code
_entity_poly.pdbx_strand_id
1 'polypeptide(L)'
;MAVIHNAVLRPSKTDAIGAWLPTRPWSGVTTDPAADGSLVVAGRFRFDDPDGEVGVETYLVRVGDGPVLQVPLTYRGAPLDGADDHLVTEMDHSVLGRRWVYDAVGDPVYADVLRRAVATGGREADLEAAPGEGGGAPVKEGTASGSGSASDSPTVTAVRDTTAGTTTTIATDHGSLAVPRVVGAPLPDGETLTGTWADGSGVLAVLLS
;
A
#
# COMPACT_ATOMS: atom_id res chain seq x y z
N MET A 1 -8.73 7.12 11.76
CA MET A 1 -7.69 6.53 12.61
C MET A 1 -7.64 5.04 12.30
N ALA A 2 -6.44 4.47 12.15
CA ALA A 2 -6.29 3.08 11.78
C ALA A 2 -6.19 2.20 13.03
N VAL A 3 -7.21 1.37 13.26
CA VAL A 3 -7.26 0.43 14.38
C VAL A 3 -6.41 -0.81 14.09
N ILE A 4 -5.52 -1.14 15.02
CA ILE A 4 -4.61 -2.28 14.96
C ILE A 4 -5.06 -3.32 15.98
N HIS A 5 -5.56 -4.44 15.46
CA HIS A 5 -5.92 -5.61 16.26
C HIS A 5 -4.68 -6.41 16.68
N ASN A 6 -4.70 -6.91 17.91
CA ASN A 6 -3.75 -7.90 18.40
C ASN A 6 -4.13 -9.29 17.83
N ALA A 7 -3.82 -9.49 16.55
CA ALA A 7 -4.28 -10.63 15.79
C ALA A 7 -3.14 -11.47 15.24
N VAL A 8 -3.35 -12.78 15.24
CA VAL A 8 -2.60 -13.72 14.40
C VAL A 8 -3.23 -13.73 13.01
N LEU A 9 -2.37 -13.59 12.01
CA LEU A 9 -2.70 -13.58 10.58
C LEU A 9 -2.12 -14.83 9.92
N ARG A 10 -2.91 -15.55 9.12
CA ARG A 10 -2.45 -16.73 8.37
C ARG A 10 -2.90 -16.66 6.90
N PRO A 11 -1.98 -16.52 5.94
CA PRO A 11 -0.55 -16.23 6.13
C PRO A 11 -0.33 -14.88 6.85
N SER A 12 0.89 -14.61 7.33
CA SER A 12 1.21 -13.24 7.75
C SER A 12 1.29 -12.32 6.53
N LYS A 13 1.20 -11.00 6.73
CA LYS A 13 1.31 -10.03 5.61
C LYS A 13 2.67 -10.14 4.91
N THR A 14 3.74 -10.28 5.68
CA THR A 14 5.10 -10.39 5.15
C THR A 14 5.31 -11.70 4.40
N ASP A 15 4.72 -12.81 4.85
CA ASP A 15 4.78 -14.08 4.12
C ASP A 15 4.01 -13.97 2.80
N ALA A 16 2.83 -13.33 2.81
CA ALA A 16 2.04 -13.10 1.62
C ALA A 16 2.78 -12.21 0.61
N ILE A 17 3.42 -11.13 1.05
CA ILE A 17 4.25 -10.27 0.21
C ILE A 17 5.43 -11.07 -0.36
N GLY A 18 6.14 -11.83 0.48
CA GLY A 18 7.28 -12.63 0.06
C GLY A 18 6.93 -13.68 -1.00
N ALA A 19 5.75 -14.32 -0.88
CA ALA A 19 5.26 -15.26 -1.87
C ALA A 19 4.78 -14.58 -3.17
N TRP A 20 4.28 -13.34 -3.07
CA TRP A 20 3.69 -12.61 -4.19
C TRP A 20 4.71 -11.87 -5.04
N LEU A 21 5.74 -11.25 -4.44
CA LEU A 21 6.76 -10.48 -5.17
C LEU A 21 7.41 -11.24 -6.34
N PRO A 22 7.79 -12.53 -6.22
CA PRO A 22 8.38 -13.29 -7.34
C PRO A 22 7.45 -13.46 -8.55
N THR A 23 6.13 -13.31 -8.35
CA THR A 23 5.13 -13.39 -9.43
C THR A 23 5.02 -12.10 -10.22
N ARG A 24 5.72 -11.04 -9.79
CA ARG A 24 5.59 -9.69 -10.34
C ARG A 24 6.87 -9.27 -11.07
N PRO A 25 6.86 -9.13 -12.40
CA PRO A 25 8.07 -8.88 -13.18
C PRO A 25 8.86 -7.63 -12.76
N TRP A 26 8.18 -6.61 -12.24
CA TRP A 26 8.80 -5.37 -11.79
C TRP A 26 9.59 -5.50 -10.48
N SER A 27 9.40 -6.58 -9.70
CA SER A 27 10.03 -6.72 -8.38
C SER A 27 11.51 -7.07 -8.48
N GLY A 28 11.91 -7.77 -9.54
CA GLY A 28 13.25 -8.34 -9.68
C GLY A 28 13.56 -9.48 -8.69
N VAL A 29 12.60 -9.87 -7.84
CA VAL A 29 12.73 -10.95 -6.86
C VAL A 29 12.41 -12.28 -7.55
N THR A 30 13.14 -13.33 -7.22
CA THR A 30 12.91 -14.68 -7.73
C THR A 30 12.36 -15.60 -6.63
N THR A 31 12.10 -16.86 -6.97
CA THR A 31 11.68 -17.88 -5.99
C THR A 31 12.86 -18.61 -5.37
N ASP A 32 14.11 -18.27 -5.72
CA ASP A 32 15.31 -18.94 -5.22
C ASP A 32 15.87 -18.21 -3.99
N PRO A 33 15.73 -18.76 -2.76
CA PRO A 33 16.22 -18.13 -1.54
C PRO A 33 17.76 -18.06 -1.45
N ALA A 34 18.49 -18.74 -2.33
CA ALA A 34 19.94 -18.59 -2.42
C ALA A 34 20.34 -17.40 -3.33
N ALA A 35 19.49 -17.04 -4.28
CA ALA A 35 19.66 -15.86 -5.12
C ALA A 35 19.13 -14.60 -4.43
N ASP A 36 18.02 -14.73 -3.71
CA ASP A 36 17.34 -13.64 -3.02
C ASP A 36 17.59 -13.71 -1.51
N GLY A 37 18.00 -12.59 -0.91
CA GLY A 37 18.14 -12.48 0.55
C GLY A 37 16.78 -12.49 1.27
N SER A 38 16.80 -12.33 2.60
CA SER A 38 15.57 -12.25 3.39
C SER A 38 14.77 -10.97 3.08
N LEU A 39 13.44 -11.07 3.10
CA LEU A 39 12.56 -9.90 3.07
C LEU A 39 12.65 -9.13 4.40
N VAL A 40 12.85 -7.82 4.31
CA VAL A 40 12.89 -6.89 5.43
C VAL A 40 11.88 -5.77 5.19
N VAL A 41 11.08 -5.44 6.20
CA VAL A 41 10.21 -4.26 6.18
C VAL A 41 11.04 -3.04 6.55
N ALA A 42 11.26 -2.14 5.59
CA ALA A 42 11.97 -0.88 5.80
C ALA A 42 11.06 0.19 6.40
N GLY A 43 9.78 0.16 6.05
CA GLY A 43 8.77 1.06 6.61
C GLY A 43 7.35 0.65 6.26
N ARG A 44 6.40 1.21 7.01
CA ARG A 44 4.98 0.92 6.84
C ARG A 44 4.12 2.06 7.36
N PHE A 45 3.05 2.35 6.64
CA PHE A 45 2.05 3.32 7.03
C PHE A 45 0.67 2.95 6.47
N ARG A 46 -0.39 3.63 6.92
CA ARG A 46 -1.77 3.35 6.55
C ARG A 46 -2.50 4.60 6.13
N PHE A 47 -3.55 4.43 5.35
CA PHE A 47 -4.57 5.44 5.14
C PHE A 47 -5.88 4.98 5.76
N ASP A 48 -6.71 5.95 6.13
CA ASP A 48 -8.08 5.69 6.56
C ASP A 48 -8.98 5.58 5.35
N ASP A 49 -9.71 4.47 5.25
CA ASP A 49 -10.89 4.39 4.39
C ASP A 49 -12.01 5.26 5.00
N PRO A 50 -12.58 6.23 4.27
CA PRO A 50 -13.68 7.05 4.74
C PRO A 50 -14.89 6.26 5.24
N ASP A 51 -15.15 5.09 4.65
CA ASP A 51 -16.28 4.23 5.02
C ASP A 51 -15.92 3.23 6.13
N GLY A 52 -14.62 3.08 6.44
CA GLY A 52 -14.13 2.21 7.51
C GLY A 52 -14.17 0.70 7.22
N GLU A 53 -14.39 0.31 5.97
CA GLU A 53 -14.60 -1.08 5.56
C GLU A 53 -13.32 -1.77 5.03
N VAL A 54 -12.39 -0.97 4.49
CA VAL A 54 -11.17 -1.45 3.85
C VAL A 54 -9.93 -1.00 4.63
N GLY A 55 -9.10 -1.95 5.02
CA GLY A 55 -7.77 -1.63 5.54
C GLY A 55 -6.85 -1.22 4.39
N VAL A 56 -6.34 0.01 4.39
CA VAL A 56 -5.39 0.50 3.38
C VAL A 56 -4.00 0.66 4.01
N GLU A 57 -3.03 -0.13 3.55
CA GLU A 57 -1.70 -0.21 4.16
C GLU A 57 -0.62 -0.25 3.07
N THR A 58 0.42 0.58 3.20
CA THR A 58 1.56 0.58 2.30
C THR A 58 2.77 -0.02 3.01
N TYR A 59 3.33 -1.08 2.42
CA TYR A 59 4.60 -1.67 2.83
C TYR A 59 5.73 -1.14 1.95
N LEU A 60 6.84 -0.76 2.60
CA LEU A 60 8.14 -0.53 1.97
C LEU A 60 9.05 -1.67 2.39
N VAL A 61 9.46 -2.51 1.44
CA VAL A 61 10.22 -3.74 1.72
C VAL A 61 11.51 -3.77 0.91
N ARG A 62 12.53 -4.46 1.43
CA ARG A 62 13.73 -4.85 0.69
C ARG A 62 13.85 -6.37 0.71
N VAL A 63 14.45 -6.91 -0.34
CA VAL A 63 14.83 -8.33 -0.41
C VAL A 63 16.33 -8.40 -0.67
N GLY A 64 17.09 -8.92 0.29
CA GLY A 64 18.56 -8.84 0.27
C GLY A 64 19.07 -7.41 0.14
N ASP A 65 20.06 -7.20 -0.73
CA ASP A 65 20.63 -5.88 -1.06
C ASP A 65 19.85 -5.15 -2.18
N GLY A 66 18.65 -5.64 -2.52
CA GLY A 66 17.79 -5.06 -3.54
C GLY A 66 17.25 -3.66 -3.18
N PRO A 67 16.63 -2.97 -4.15
CA PRO A 67 16.03 -1.66 -3.90
C PRO A 67 14.83 -1.76 -2.95
N VAL A 68 14.36 -0.61 -2.46
CA VAL A 68 13.10 -0.54 -1.73
C VAL A 68 11.94 -0.73 -2.72
N LEU A 69 11.14 -1.76 -2.48
CA LEU A 69 9.91 -2.06 -3.20
C LEU A 69 8.72 -1.49 -2.43
N GLN A 70 7.81 -0.82 -3.14
CA GLN A 70 6.55 -0.34 -2.59
C GLN A 70 5.43 -1.33 -2.92
N VAL A 71 4.79 -1.84 -1.87
CA VAL A 71 3.71 -2.82 -1.94
C VAL A 71 2.49 -2.27 -1.20
N PRO A 72 1.61 -1.53 -1.88
CA PRO A 72 0.37 -1.08 -1.29
C PRO A 72 -0.63 -2.23 -1.28
N LEU A 73 -1.31 -2.43 -0.16
CA LEU A 73 -2.26 -3.51 0.06
C LEU A 73 -3.61 -2.96 0.53
N THR A 74 -4.69 -3.53 0.00
CA THR A 74 -6.02 -3.40 0.60
C THR A 74 -6.45 -4.71 1.26
N TYR A 75 -7.13 -4.59 2.39
CA TYR A 75 -7.64 -5.68 3.21
C TYR A 75 -9.15 -5.58 3.32
N ARG A 76 -9.88 -6.46 2.66
CA ARG A 76 -11.35 -6.44 2.57
C ARG A 76 -12.00 -7.58 3.34
N GLY A 77 -13.20 -7.32 3.87
CA GLY A 77 -14.06 -8.31 4.54
C GLY A 77 -14.82 -9.23 3.60
N ALA A 78 -14.79 -8.96 2.29
CA ALA A 78 -15.38 -9.76 1.22
C ALA A 78 -14.52 -9.63 -0.05
N PRO A 79 -14.65 -10.55 -1.03
CA PRO A 79 -14.01 -10.41 -2.33
C PRO A 79 -14.40 -9.08 -3.01
N LEU A 80 -13.46 -8.49 -3.74
CA LEU A 80 -13.69 -7.36 -4.63
C LEU A 80 -13.97 -7.88 -6.05
N ASP A 81 -15.17 -7.61 -6.54
CA ASP A 81 -15.60 -8.02 -7.87
C ASP A 81 -14.70 -7.43 -8.96
N GLY A 82 -14.20 -8.29 -9.86
CA GLY A 82 -13.37 -7.88 -11.00
C GLY A 82 -11.90 -7.59 -10.66
N ALA A 83 -11.47 -7.84 -9.42
CA ALA A 83 -10.09 -7.63 -8.97
C ALA A 83 -9.29 -8.93 -8.79
N ASP A 84 -9.72 -10.04 -9.40
CA ASP A 84 -9.09 -11.36 -9.27
C ASP A 84 -7.58 -11.33 -9.60
N ASP A 85 -7.18 -10.60 -10.63
CA ASP A 85 -5.77 -10.45 -11.06
C ASP A 85 -4.88 -9.70 -10.04
N HIS A 86 -5.53 -8.97 -9.12
CA HIS A 86 -4.88 -8.23 -8.04
C HIS A 86 -4.89 -8.98 -6.71
N LEU A 87 -5.54 -10.14 -6.61
CA LEU A 87 -5.57 -10.91 -5.37
C LEU A 87 -4.14 -11.37 -5.03
N VAL A 88 -3.63 -10.88 -3.90
CA VAL A 88 -2.33 -11.27 -3.34
C VAL A 88 -2.50 -12.57 -2.57
N THR A 89 -3.49 -12.61 -1.69
CA THR A 89 -3.80 -13.80 -0.90
C THR A 89 -5.19 -13.67 -0.27
N GLU A 90 -5.72 -14.81 0.14
CA GLU A 90 -6.77 -14.83 1.15
C GLU A 90 -6.15 -15.17 2.51
N MET A 91 -6.63 -14.52 3.57
CA MET A 91 -6.02 -14.54 4.89
C MET A 91 -7.04 -14.82 5.99
N ASP A 92 -6.69 -15.69 6.92
CA ASP A 92 -7.43 -15.87 8.16
C ASP A 92 -6.93 -14.88 9.21
N HIS A 93 -7.81 -13.97 9.63
CA HIS A 93 -7.58 -13.02 10.70
C HIS A 93 -8.29 -13.49 11.97
N SER A 94 -7.56 -13.78 13.03
CA SER A 94 -8.12 -14.33 14.28
C SER A 94 -9.24 -13.50 14.93
N VAL A 95 -9.22 -12.17 14.80
CA VAL A 95 -10.30 -11.28 15.27
C VAL A 95 -11.37 -11.01 14.19
N LEU A 96 -10.93 -10.63 12.99
CA LEU A 96 -11.80 -10.09 11.94
C LEU A 96 -12.33 -11.15 10.94
N GLY A 97 -11.99 -12.43 11.11
CA GLY A 97 -12.40 -13.52 10.22
C GLY A 97 -11.60 -13.58 8.91
N ARG A 98 -12.19 -14.21 7.88
CA ARG A 98 -11.57 -14.31 6.55
C ARG A 98 -11.41 -12.91 5.93
N ARG A 99 -10.27 -12.68 5.28
CA ARG A 99 -9.94 -11.43 4.60
C ARG A 99 -9.37 -11.70 3.22
N TRP A 100 -9.68 -10.81 2.29
CA TRP A 100 -9.12 -10.80 0.93
C TRP A 100 -8.12 -9.67 0.85
N VAL A 101 -6.91 -10.00 0.44
CA VAL A 101 -5.78 -9.08 0.36
C VAL A 101 -5.46 -8.85 -1.09
N TYR A 102 -5.52 -7.59 -1.51
CA TYR A 102 -5.26 -7.21 -2.89
C TYR A 102 -4.03 -6.32 -3.00
N ASP A 103 -3.38 -6.37 -4.16
CA ASP A 103 -2.50 -5.31 -4.62
C ASP A 103 -3.35 -4.07 -4.86
N ALA A 104 -3.14 -3.07 -4.00
CA ALA A 104 -4.06 -1.95 -3.85
C ALA A 104 -4.21 -1.09 -5.11
N VAL A 105 -3.28 -1.20 -6.07
CA VAL A 105 -3.35 -0.45 -7.34
C VAL A 105 -4.59 -0.79 -8.16
N GLY A 106 -5.19 -1.96 -7.95
CA GLY A 106 -6.45 -2.38 -8.56
C GLY A 106 -7.70 -2.06 -7.74
N ASP A 107 -7.56 -1.33 -6.62
CA ASP A 107 -8.64 -1.06 -5.67
C ASP A 107 -9.05 0.43 -5.68
N PRO A 108 -10.32 0.77 -5.98
CA PRO A 108 -10.80 2.16 -5.96
C PRO A 108 -10.62 2.88 -4.63
N VAL A 109 -10.70 2.17 -3.49
CA VAL A 109 -10.55 2.78 -2.17
C VAL A 109 -9.11 3.25 -1.96
N TYR A 110 -8.12 2.48 -2.42
CA TYR A 110 -6.73 2.93 -2.38
C TYR A 110 -6.50 4.15 -3.27
N ALA A 111 -7.02 4.13 -4.50
CA ALA A 111 -6.88 5.27 -5.40
C ALA A 111 -7.55 6.53 -4.85
N ASP A 112 -8.72 6.41 -4.21
CA ASP A 112 -9.43 7.51 -3.56
C ASP A 112 -8.59 8.15 -2.44
N VAL A 113 -8.14 7.35 -1.47
CA VAL A 113 -7.40 7.87 -0.31
C VAL A 113 -6.01 8.37 -0.69
N LEU A 114 -5.35 7.71 -1.66
CA LEU A 114 -4.06 8.15 -2.18
C LEU A 114 -4.19 9.50 -2.90
N ARG A 115 -5.17 9.63 -3.80
CA ARG A 115 -5.45 10.89 -4.48
C ARG A 115 -5.73 12.00 -3.47
N ARG A 116 -6.62 11.75 -2.51
CA ARG A 116 -6.98 12.72 -1.47
C ARG A 116 -5.74 13.17 -0.71
N ALA A 117 -4.91 12.23 -0.23
CA ALA A 117 -3.68 12.55 0.48
C ALA A 117 -2.75 13.44 -0.37
N VAL A 118 -2.51 13.09 -1.64
CA VAL A 118 -1.66 13.89 -2.53
C VAL A 118 -2.22 15.29 -2.76
N ALA A 119 -3.48 15.39 -3.17
CA ALA A 119 -4.11 16.64 -3.62
C ALA A 119 -4.31 17.65 -2.49
N THR A 120 -4.63 17.18 -1.28
CA THR A 120 -4.94 18.06 -0.14
C THR A 120 -3.76 18.29 0.80
N GLY A 121 -2.59 17.70 0.50
CA GLY A 121 -1.47 17.68 1.46
C GLY A 121 -1.74 16.82 2.69
N GLY A 122 -2.67 15.86 2.57
CA GLY A 122 -3.01 14.91 3.63
C GLY A 122 -1.84 14.01 3.99
N ARG A 123 -1.95 13.33 5.14
CA ARG A 123 -0.91 12.44 5.67
C ARG A 123 -1.45 11.06 5.99
N GLU A 124 -0.54 10.14 6.33
CA GLU A 124 -0.91 8.82 6.83
C GLU A 124 -1.79 8.90 8.08
N ALA A 125 -2.62 7.87 8.27
CA ALA A 125 -3.48 7.72 9.43
C ALA A 125 -2.67 7.57 10.73
N ASP A 126 -3.20 8.11 11.82
CA ASP A 126 -2.72 7.80 13.16
C ASP A 126 -3.13 6.38 13.55
N LEU A 127 -2.22 5.68 14.25
CA LEU A 127 -2.40 4.28 14.61
C LEU A 127 -2.92 4.16 16.04
N GLU A 128 -3.93 3.33 16.25
CA GLU A 128 -4.48 3.03 17.58
C GLU A 128 -4.58 1.53 17.81
N ALA A 129 -4.29 1.10 19.03
CA ALA A 129 -4.54 -0.28 19.42
C ALA A 129 -6.05 -0.52 19.57
N ALA A 130 -6.51 -1.70 19.15
CA ALA A 130 -7.90 -2.11 19.34
C ALA A 130 -8.28 -2.10 20.84
N PRO A 131 -9.38 -1.43 21.23
CA PRO A 131 -9.80 -1.36 22.62
C PRO A 131 -10.07 -2.75 23.21
N GLY A 132 -9.54 -3.01 24.40
CA GLY A 132 -9.80 -4.26 25.14
C GLY A 132 -8.97 -5.47 24.70
N GLU A 133 -8.07 -5.35 23.72
CA GLU A 133 -7.24 -6.48 23.23
C GLU A 133 -5.86 -6.61 23.91
N GLY A 134 -5.57 -5.75 24.89
CA GLY A 134 -4.35 -5.82 25.72
C GLY A 134 -3.03 -5.59 24.95
N GLY A 135 -3.10 -5.06 23.73
CA GLY A 135 -1.93 -4.74 22.90
C GLY A 135 -1.23 -3.45 23.35
N GLY A 136 0.09 -3.39 23.12
CA GLY A 136 0.85 -2.15 23.26
C GLY A 136 0.50 -1.12 22.18
N ALA A 137 0.95 0.12 22.36
CA ALA A 137 0.78 1.15 21.34
C ALA A 137 1.45 0.72 20.03
N PRO A 138 0.75 0.79 18.88
CA PRO A 138 1.33 0.41 17.60
C PRO A 138 2.55 1.28 17.28
N VAL A 139 3.61 0.65 16.80
CA VAL A 139 4.85 1.34 16.42
C VAL A 139 4.68 1.96 15.04
N LYS A 140 5.06 3.23 14.92
CA LYS A 140 5.09 3.93 13.64
C LYS A 140 6.38 3.60 12.90
N GLU A 141 6.26 2.86 11.81
CA GLU A 141 7.39 2.38 11.00
C GLU A 141 7.63 3.25 9.75
N GLY A 142 6.76 4.23 9.49
CA GLY A 142 6.86 5.16 8.38
C GLY A 142 5.85 6.30 8.46
N THR A 143 6.06 7.30 7.62
CA THR A 143 5.18 8.46 7.41
C THR A 143 4.98 8.69 5.93
N ALA A 144 3.88 9.32 5.54
CA ALA A 144 3.62 9.76 4.19
C ALA A 144 2.82 11.08 4.20
N SER A 145 3.20 12.03 3.37
CA SER A 145 2.51 13.32 3.25
C SER A 145 2.41 13.77 1.80
N GLY A 146 1.25 14.29 1.42
CA GLY A 146 1.02 14.92 0.14
C GLY A 146 1.67 16.29 0.03
N SER A 147 1.93 16.74 -1.20
CA SER A 147 2.45 18.08 -1.48
C SER A 147 1.37 19.08 -1.92
N GLY A 148 0.15 18.63 -2.20
CA GLY A 148 -0.93 19.47 -2.68
C GLY A 148 -1.51 20.39 -1.60
N SER A 149 -2.39 21.30 -2.03
CA SER A 149 -3.04 22.29 -1.16
C SER A 149 -4.52 22.49 -1.45
N ALA A 150 -5.12 21.58 -2.22
CA ALA A 150 -6.55 21.60 -2.48
C ALA A 150 -7.33 21.45 -1.17
N SER A 151 -8.49 22.11 -1.08
CA SER A 151 -9.36 21.98 0.09
C SER A 151 -10.06 20.64 0.18
N ASP A 152 -10.18 19.93 -0.96
CA ASP A 152 -10.86 18.64 -1.07
C ASP A 152 -10.34 17.86 -2.29
N SER A 153 -10.70 16.58 -2.39
CA SER A 153 -10.50 15.72 -3.56
C SER A 153 -11.81 15.04 -3.95
N PRO A 154 -12.14 14.96 -5.25
CA PRO A 154 -13.28 14.16 -5.68
C PRO A 154 -13.11 12.69 -5.28
N THR A 155 -14.23 12.02 -5.00
CA THR A 155 -14.25 10.61 -4.66
C THR A 155 -13.97 9.75 -5.88
N VAL A 156 -12.93 8.93 -5.83
CA VAL A 156 -12.64 7.98 -6.90
C VAL A 156 -13.54 6.74 -6.77
N THR A 157 -14.22 6.37 -7.86
CA THR A 157 -15.12 5.21 -7.86
C THR A 157 -14.73 4.12 -8.84
N ALA A 158 -13.87 4.43 -9.81
CA ALA A 158 -13.41 3.50 -10.83
C ALA A 158 -11.91 3.58 -11.01
N VAL A 159 -11.27 2.43 -11.21
CA VAL A 159 -9.83 2.34 -11.48
C VAL A 159 -9.55 1.38 -12.63
N ARG A 160 -8.48 1.68 -13.35
CA ARG A 160 -7.81 0.74 -14.24
C ARG A 160 -6.32 1.03 -14.19
N ASP A 161 -5.52 0.04 -13.84
CA ASP A 161 -4.09 0.21 -13.79
C ASP A 161 -3.36 -0.37 -15.01
N THR A 162 -2.13 0.10 -15.21
CA THR A 162 -1.18 -0.47 -16.16
C THR A 162 0.22 -0.31 -15.59
N THR A 163 0.99 -1.40 -15.58
CA THR A 163 2.38 -1.37 -15.12
C THR A 163 3.34 -1.34 -16.30
N ALA A 164 4.19 -0.31 -16.36
CA ALA A 164 5.24 -0.15 -17.35
C ALA A 164 6.60 -0.05 -16.64
N GLY A 165 7.47 -1.03 -16.88
CA GLY A 165 8.73 -1.15 -16.14
C GLY A 165 8.45 -1.29 -14.64
N THR A 166 8.92 -0.32 -13.85
CA THR A 166 8.81 -0.30 -12.39
C THR A 166 7.78 0.70 -11.87
N THR A 167 6.90 1.22 -12.72
CA THR A 167 5.84 2.17 -12.33
C THR A 167 4.48 1.64 -12.76
N THR A 168 3.52 1.71 -11.85
CA THR A 168 2.11 1.43 -12.13
C THR A 168 1.36 2.75 -12.26
N THR A 169 0.67 2.98 -13.37
CA THR A 169 -0.26 4.09 -13.53
C THR A 169 -1.68 3.61 -13.27
N ILE A 170 -2.38 4.26 -12.34
CA ILE A 170 -3.78 4.01 -12.02
C ILE A 170 -4.60 5.12 -12.67
N ALA A 171 -5.34 4.80 -13.73
CA ALA A 171 -6.32 5.69 -14.32
C ALA A 171 -7.61 5.66 -13.49
N THR A 172 -8.17 6.84 -13.20
CA THR A 172 -9.42 7.01 -12.46
C THR A 172 -10.44 7.84 -13.24
N ASP A 173 -11.65 7.94 -12.73
CA ASP A 173 -12.68 8.89 -13.14
C ASP A 173 -12.31 10.37 -12.93
N HIS A 174 -11.19 10.64 -12.25
CA HIS A 174 -10.75 11.99 -11.86
C HIS A 174 -9.28 12.31 -12.19
N GLY A 175 -8.63 11.54 -13.05
CA GLY A 175 -7.24 11.77 -13.47
C GLY A 175 -6.43 10.48 -13.38
N SER A 176 -5.12 10.59 -13.13
CA SER A 176 -4.27 9.41 -13.00
C SER A 176 -3.26 9.56 -11.87
N LEU A 177 -2.91 8.44 -11.24
CA LEU A 177 -1.86 8.34 -10.23
C LEU A 177 -0.72 7.50 -10.78
N ALA A 178 0.53 7.96 -10.68
CA ALA A 178 1.71 7.15 -10.92
C ALA A 178 2.27 6.64 -9.58
N VAL A 179 2.36 5.32 -9.41
CA VAL A 179 2.87 4.65 -8.22
C VAL A 179 4.17 3.92 -8.58
N PRO A 180 5.35 4.38 -8.13
CA PRO A 180 6.59 3.63 -8.29
C PRO A 180 6.50 2.33 -7.50
N ARG A 181 6.71 1.20 -8.16
CA ARG A 181 6.83 -0.13 -7.54
C ARG A 181 8.24 -0.35 -6.99
N VAL A 182 9.23 0.31 -7.59
CA VAL A 182 10.59 0.44 -7.08
C VAL A 182 10.82 1.91 -6.71
N VAL A 183 11.02 2.18 -5.42
CA VAL A 183 11.19 3.55 -4.93
C VAL A 183 12.47 4.17 -5.50
N GLY A 184 12.37 5.42 -5.97
CA GLY A 184 13.45 6.12 -6.67
C GLY A 184 13.48 5.92 -8.18
N ALA A 185 12.55 5.13 -8.74
CA ALA A 185 12.32 5.11 -10.19
C ALA A 185 11.94 6.51 -10.71
N PRO A 186 12.32 6.88 -11.94
CA PRO A 186 11.89 8.13 -12.56
C PRO A 186 10.37 8.20 -12.64
N LEU A 187 9.80 9.32 -12.17
CA LEU A 187 8.37 9.59 -12.20
C LEU A 187 8.10 10.88 -13.00
N PRO A 188 6.92 11.01 -13.60
CA PRO A 188 6.48 12.27 -14.18
C PRO A 188 6.36 13.38 -13.12
N ASP A 189 6.34 14.63 -13.57
CA ASP A 189 6.09 15.78 -12.71
C ASP A 189 4.61 15.84 -12.27
N GLY A 190 4.36 16.30 -11.05
CA GLY A 190 3.02 16.47 -10.49
C GLY A 190 3.04 16.69 -8.98
N GLU A 191 1.86 16.76 -8.37
CA GLU A 191 1.77 16.72 -6.90
C GLU A 191 2.15 15.33 -6.41
N THR A 192 2.84 15.23 -5.28
CA THR A 192 3.47 13.98 -4.83
C THR A 192 2.94 13.53 -3.49
N LEU A 193 2.97 12.22 -3.26
CA LEU A 193 3.03 11.64 -1.92
C LEU A 193 4.51 11.35 -1.63
N THR A 194 5.07 11.94 -0.57
CA THR A 194 6.43 11.63 -0.13
C THR A 194 6.37 10.82 1.16
N GLY A 195 7.07 9.68 1.19
CA GLY A 195 7.22 8.86 2.37
C GLY A 195 8.58 8.98 3.03
N THR A 196 8.63 8.79 4.35
CA THR A 196 9.87 8.66 5.14
C THR A 196 9.78 7.46 6.06
N TRP A 197 10.86 6.70 6.18
CA TRP A 197 11.01 5.54 7.04
C TRP A 197 12.41 5.51 7.67
N ALA A 198 12.76 4.45 8.39
CA ALA A 198 13.91 4.44 9.32
C ALA A 198 15.26 4.84 8.68
N ASP A 199 15.47 4.50 7.41
CA ASP A 199 16.75 4.68 6.72
C ASP A 199 16.59 5.32 5.33
N GLY A 200 15.45 5.94 5.04
CA GLY A 200 15.23 6.54 3.73
C GLY A 200 13.96 7.38 3.60
N SER A 201 13.87 8.06 2.47
CA SER A 201 12.68 8.77 2.01
C SER A 201 12.57 8.69 0.50
N GLY A 202 11.38 8.95 -0.04
CA GLY A 202 11.16 8.94 -1.48
C GLY A 202 9.74 9.34 -1.88
N VAL A 203 9.59 9.71 -3.14
CA VAL A 203 8.26 9.89 -3.75
C VAL A 203 7.62 8.52 -3.92
N LEU A 204 6.42 8.38 -3.39
CA LEU A 204 5.63 7.14 -3.31
C LEU A 204 4.40 7.17 -4.23
N ALA A 205 3.98 8.34 -4.68
CA ALA A 205 3.01 8.49 -5.75
C ALA A 205 3.10 9.89 -6.35
N VAL A 206 2.63 10.04 -7.59
CA VAL A 206 2.41 11.34 -8.24
C VAL A 206 0.97 11.41 -8.75
N LEU A 207 0.28 12.50 -8.45
CA LEU A 207 -0.98 12.84 -9.09
C LEU A 207 -0.69 13.57 -10.39
N LEU A 208 -1.12 12.96 -11.50
CA LEU A 208 -0.96 13.48 -12.85
C LEU A 208 -2.14 14.41 -13.19
N SER A 209 -1.81 15.60 -13.70
CA SER A 209 -2.76 16.61 -14.14
C SER A 209 -3.40 16.31 -15.50
#